data_AF-A0A9P1MCP5-F1
#
_entry.id   AF-A0A9P1MCP5-F1
#
_cell.length_a   1.000
_cell.length_b   1.000
_cell.length_c   1.000
_cell.angle_alpha   90.00
_cell.angle_beta   90.00
_cell.angle_gamma   90.00
#
_symmetry.space_group_name_H-M   'P 1'
#
loop_
_entity.id
_entity.type
_entity.pdbx_description
1 polymer ?
#
loop_
_entity_poly.entity_id
_entity_poly.type
_entity_poly.pdbx_seq_one_letter_code
_entity_poly.pdbx_strand_id
1 'polypeptide(L)'
;MADLSQIFVLEITSTSLDYLCEMTQVLRFRSTWGISPGPNFEDWKAWFPTFKELGYFGVEVEIAGLQDLHLLRQLCDLVGFEISVLIHTAWPRYLGPRPDGLKPDDHLRIYKEQLQLAKSLRAYKVNAQSGCDAWSLEECVAFYRGTLDIDIEMGLAGKVCHETHRNRCMFNPYKAREILYHVPE
;
A
#
# COMPACT_ATOMS: atom_id res chain seq x y z
N MET A 1 -26.68 -8.98 9.49
CA MET A 1 -25.61 -9.81 10.09
C MET A 1 -24.62 -10.15 9.00
N ALA A 2 -23.44 -9.55 9.03
CA ALA A 2 -22.26 -9.99 8.30
C ALA A 2 -21.04 -9.49 9.08
N ASP A 3 -20.33 -10.46 9.64
CA ASP A 3 -19.06 -10.39 10.36
C ASP A 3 -17.93 -10.23 9.34
N LEU A 4 -17.01 -9.30 9.60
CA LEU A 4 -15.77 -9.13 8.84
C LEU A 4 -14.63 -8.87 9.82
N SER A 5 -14.04 -9.96 10.29
CA SER A 5 -12.72 -9.99 10.91
C SER A 5 -11.66 -9.50 9.92
N GLN A 6 -10.89 -8.47 10.30
CA GLN A 6 -9.66 -8.08 9.61
C GLN A 6 -8.48 -8.10 10.57
N ILE A 7 -7.39 -8.68 10.09
CA ILE A 7 -6.13 -8.99 10.78
C ILE A 7 -5.30 -7.70 10.89
N PHE A 8 -4.75 -7.43 12.08
CA PHE A 8 -3.84 -6.31 12.36
C PHE A 8 -2.38 -6.81 12.42
N VAL A 9 -1.44 -6.03 11.89
CA VAL A 9 0.01 -6.23 12.08
C VAL A 9 0.56 -5.08 12.93
N LEU A 10 1.30 -5.43 13.99
CA LEU A 10 1.88 -4.54 15.00
C LEU A 10 3.40 -4.60 14.89
N GLU A 11 4.08 -3.45 14.98
CA GLU A 11 5.53 -3.37 15.08
C GLU A 11 5.89 -2.31 16.14
N ILE A 12 6.81 -2.65 17.06
CA ILE A 12 7.20 -1.83 18.22
C ILE A 12 8.72 -1.67 18.21
N THR A 13 9.24 -0.44 18.28
CA THR A 13 10.65 -0.15 18.57
C THR A 13 10.77 0.71 19.83
N SER A 14 11.73 0.41 20.70
CA SER A 14 11.88 0.97 22.04
C SER A 14 13.28 1.53 22.24
N THR A 15 13.40 2.78 22.70
CA THR A 15 14.57 3.25 23.47
C THR A 15 14.22 4.33 24.49
N SER A 16 14.67 4.06 25.73
CA SER A 16 14.88 4.96 26.88
C SER A 16 13.68 5.35 27.77
N LEU A 17 13.99 5.30 29.07
CA LEU A 17 13.09 5.46 30.22
C LEU A 17 12.71 6.92 30.43
N ASP A 18 11.55 7.31 29.91
CA ASP A 18 10.70 8.34 30.52
C ASP A 18 9.25 7.86 30.35
N TYR A 19 8.49 7.84 31.45
CA TYR A 19 7.09 7.42 31.52
C TYR A 19 6.19 8.44 30.79
N LEU A 20 6.32 8.54 29.47
CA LEU A 20 5.24 8.96 28.60
C LEU A 20 4.43 7.69 28.34
N CYS A 21 3.20 7.66 28.86
CA CYS A 21 2.17 6.83 28.24
C CYS A 21 2.09 7.32 26.79
N GLU A 22 2.86 6.72 25.88
CA GLU A 22 2.75 6.99 24.45
C GLU A 22 1.30 6.74 24.10
N MET A 23 0.56 7.83 23.93
CA MET A 23 -0.83 7.76 23.53
C MET A 23 -0.85 7.14 22.15
N THR A 24 -1.09 5.83 22.11
CA THR A 24 -1.26 5.08 20.87
C THR A 24 -2.44 5.70 20.15
N GLN A 25 -2.17 6.36 19.02
CA GLN A 25 -3.20 6.98 18.21
C GLN A 25 -3.61 6.02 17.08
N VAL A 26 -4.90 5.74 16.98
CA VAL A 26 -5.45 5.01 15.83
C VAL A 26 -5.70 6.00 14.70
N LEU A 27 -4.82 6.00 13.70
CA LEU A 27 -5.01 6.78 12.48
C LEU A 27 -5.94 6.02 11.53
N ARG A 28 -7.05 6.64 11.15
CA ARG A 28 -8.02 6.05 10.23
C ARG A 28 -7.84 6.64 8.84
N PHE A 29 -7.57 5.76 7.87
CA PHE A 29 -7.57 6.10 6.45
C PHE A 29 -8.84 5.55 5.80
N ARG A 30 -9.59 6.40 5.08
CA ARG A 30 -10.76 5.94 4.33
C ARG A 30 -10.31 5.43 2.98
N SER A 31 -10.47 4.13 2.72
CA SER A 31 -10.21 3.58 1.39
C SER A 31 -11.18 4.16 0.35
N THR A 32 -10.66 4.57 -0.79
CA THR A 32 -11.44 5.01 -1.96
C THR A 32 -11.86 3.85 -2.87
N TRP A 33 -11.55 2.60 -2.49
CA TRP A 33 -11.92 1.42 -3.27
C TRP A 33 -13.44 1.36 -3.52
N GLY A 34 -13.81 1.16 -4.79
CA GLY A 34 -15.21 1.13 -5.22
C GLY A 34 -15.90 2.49 -5.28
N ILE A 35 -15.17 3.59 -5.04
CA ILE A 35 -15.69 4.95 -5.11
C ILE A 35 -15.09 5.64 -6.33
N SER A 36 -15.94 5.97 -7.30
CA SER A 36 -15.55 6.77 -8.46
C SER A 36 -14.94 8.11 -8.01
N PRO A 37 -13.80 8.55 -8.58
CA PRO A 37 -13.33 9.92 -8.39
C PRO A 37 -14.21 10.95 -9.11
N GLY A 38 -14.96 10.53 -10.13
CA GLY A 38 -15.61 11.44 -11.06
C GLY A 38 -14.60 12.17 -11.96
N PRO A 39 -15.06 12.94 -12.96
CA PRO A 39 -14.19 13.79 -13.76
C PRO A 39 -13.43 14.76 -12.85
N ASN A 40 -12.11 14.92 -13.03
CA ASN A 40 -11.30 15.86 -12.25
C ASN A 40 -11.47 15.78 -10.72
N PHE A 41 -11.77 14.58 -10.20
CA PHE A 41 -12.01 14.30 -8.79
C PHE A 41 -13.26 14.98 -8.18
N GLU A 42 -14.24 15.43 -8.96
CA GLU A 42 -15.44 16.12 -8.42
C GLU A 42 -16.18 15.32 -7.33
N ASP A 43 -16.31 13.99 -7.48
CA ASP A 43 -16.99 13.15 -6.48
C ASP A 43 -16.17 13.12 -5.17
N TRP A 44 -14.85 13.00 -5.27
CA TRP A 44 -13.98 13.00 -4.10
C TRP A 44 -13.86 14.38 -3.44
N LYS A 45 -13.90 15.47 -4.22
CA LYS A 45 -13.95 16.84 -3.70
C LYS A 45 -15.15 17.06 -2.78
N ALA A 46 -16.30 16.49 -3.14
CA ALA A 46 -17.50 16.56 -2.32
C ALA A 46 -17.40 15.69 -1.05
N TRP A 47 -16.70 14.55 -1.10
CA TRP A 47 -16.69 13.57 -0.01
C TRP A 47 -15.59 13.77 1.02
N PHE A 48 -14.41 14.24 0.61
CA PHE A 48 -13.27 14.37 1.51
C PHE A 48 -13.53 15.29 2.72
N PRO A 49 -14.21 16.45 2.59
CA PRO A 49 -14.58 17.27 3.75
C PRO A 49 -15.44 16.49 4.75
N THR A 50 -16.44 15.75 4.29
CA THR A 50 -17.29 14.89 5.13
C THR A 50 -16.45 13.84 5.87
N PHE A 51 -15.49 13.20 5.21
CA PHE A 51 -14.58 12.27 5.87
C PHE A 51 -13.71 12.95 6.93
N LYS A 52 -13.29 14.20 6.69
CA LYS A 52 -12.51 14.96 7.67
C LYS A 52 -13.33 15.23 8.94
N GLU A 53 -14.59 15.64 8.78
CA GLU A 53 -15.54 15.85 9.89
C GLU A 53 -15.81 14.55 10.67
N LEU A 54 -15.83 13.40 9.98
CA LEU A 54 -15.94 12.08 10.62
C LEU A 54 -14.67 11.62 11.34
N GLY A 55 -13.60 12.42 11.32
CA GLY A 55 -12.36 12.19 12.03
C GLY A 55 -11.42 11.21 11.34
N TYR A 56 -11.47 11.10 10.01
CA TYR A 56 -10.44 10.40 9.26
C TYR A 56 -9.17 11.26 9.19
N PHE A 57 -8.02 10.60 9.30
CA PHE A 57 -6.71 11.23 9.18
C PHE A 57 -6.31 11.43 7.72
N GLY A 58 -6.79 10.53 6.85
CA GLY A 58 -6.46 10.56 5.43
C GLY A 58 -7.32 9.60 4.61
N VAL A 59 -6.87 9.39 3.38
CA VAL A 59 -7.48 8.44 2.45
C VAL A 59 -6.47 7.40 2.01
N GLU A 60 -6.92 6.17 1.80
CA GLU A 60 -6.15 5.17 1.08
C GLU A 60 -6.61 5.15 -0.37
N VAL A 61 -5.68 5.32 -1.30
CA VAL A 61 -5.98 5.49 -2.72
C VAL A 61 -5.20 4.49 -3.55
N GLU A 62 -5.92 3.69 -4.35
CA GLU A 62 -5.31 2.97 -5.46
C GLU A 62 -5.01 3.94 -6.60
N ILE A 63 -3.74 4.04 -6.98
CA ILE A 63 -3.29 5.00 -8.01
C ILE A 63 -3.42 4.47 -9.45
N ALA A 64 -3.66 3.18 -9.61
CA ALA A 64 -3.72 2.55 -10.92
C ALA A 64 -4.90 3.09 -11.75
N GLY A 65 -4.59 3.78 -12.84
CA GLY A 65 -5.58 4.35 -13.76
C GLY A 65 -6.20 5.66 -13.28
N LEU A 66 -5.74 6.24 -12.17
CA LEU A 66 -6.07 7.63 -11.83
C LEU A 66 -5.34 8.60 -12.76
N GLN A 67 -6.04 9.66 -13.12
CA GLN A 67 -5.48 10.77 -13.89
C GLN A 67 -5.10 11.90 -12.92
N ASP A 68 -4.05 12.65 -13.26
CA ASP A 68 -3.61 13.84 -12.53
C ASP A 68 -3.40 13.63 -11.00
N LEU A 69 -2.35 12.90 -10.66
CA LEU A 69 -1.95 12.70 -9.26
C LEU A 69 -1.59 14.01 -8.56
N HIS A 70 -1.21 15.06 -9.30
CA HIS A 70 -0.92 16.37 -8.70
C HIS A 70 -2.19 17.01 -8.16
N LEU A 71 -3.28 16.98 -8.93
CA LEU A 71 -4.59 17.45 -8.48
C LEU A 71 -5.10 16.65 -7.27
N LEU A 72 -4.89 15.33 -7.24
CA LEU A 72 -5.21 14.52 -6.05
C LEU A 72 -4.45 15.00 -4.81
N ARG A 73 -3.14 15.25 -4.93
CA ARG A 73 -2.32 15.75 -3.82
C ARG A 73 -2.83 17.10 -3.32
N GLN A 74 -3.12 18.03 -4.23
CA GLN A 74 -3.69 19.34 -3.90
C GLN A 74 -5.02 19.21 -3.17
N LEU A 75 -5.90 18.33 -3.64
CA LEU A 75 -7.19 18.08 -3.02
C LEU A 75 -7.04 17.59 -1.57
N CYS A 76 -6.17 16.61 -1.33
CA CYS A 76 -5.91 16.13 0.01
C CYS A 76 -5.26 17.23 0.90
N ASP A 77 -4.40 18.08 0.34
CA ASP A 77 -3.80 19.19 1.09
C ASP A 77 -4.84 20.23 1.51
N LEU A 78 -5.83 20.54 0.66
CA LEU A 78 -6.92 21.47 0.98
C LEU A 78 -7.76 21.05 2.19
N VAL A 79 -7.96 19.74 2.38
CA VAL A 79 -8.72 19.19 3.52
C VAL A 79 -7.83 18.74 4.69
N GLY A 80 -6.50 18.84 4.54
CA GLY A 80 -5.53 18.37 5.53
C GLY A 80 -5.54 16.85 5.71
N PHE A 81 -5.58 16.09 4.60
CA PHE A 81 -5.48 14.64 4.57
C PHE A 81 -4.08 14.16 4.21
N GLU A 82 -3.64 13.12 4.91
CA GLU A 82 -2.56 12.27 4.44
C GLU A 82 -3.06 11.24 3.41
N ILE A 83 -2.16 10.72 2.58
CA ILE A 83 -2.48 9.72 1.56
C ILE A 83 -1.72 8.43 1.87
N SER A 84 -2.44 7.35 2.12
CA SER A 84 -1.90 6.00 2.00
C SER A 84 -2.08 5.55 0.55
N VAL A 85 -1.04 5.02 -0.09
CA VAL A 85 -1.10 4.63 -1.50
C VAL A 85 -1.17 3.11 -1.62
N LEU A 86 -2.19 2.60 -2.31
CA LEU A 86 -2.27 1.20 -2.71
C LEU A 86 -1.65 1.03 -4.10
N ILE A 87 -0.63 0.18 -4.20
CA ILE A 87 0.04 -0.16 -5.47
C ILE A 87 -0.11 -1.64 -5.79
N HIS A 88 -0.02 -1.95 -7.09
CA HIS A 88 -0.05 -3.33 -7.60
C HIS A 88 1.17 -3.58 -8.47
N THR A 89 1.90 -4.66 -8.23
CA THR A 89 2.98 -5.06 -9.14
C THR A 89 2.47 -5.87 -10.34
N ALA A 90 1.21 -6.33 -10.27
CA ALA A 90 0.50 -6.99 -11.37
C ALA A 90 -1.01 -7.02 -11.12
N TRP A 91 -1.78 -7.09 -12.21
CA TRP A 91 -3.24 -7.28 -12.20
C TRP A 91 -3.99 -6.24 -11.33
N PRO A 92 -3.81 -4.93 -11.58
CA PRO A 92 -4.49 -3.88 -10.83
C PRO A 92 -6.01 -4.04 -10.95
N ARG A 93 -6.74 -3.79 -9.86
CA ARG A 93 -8.21 -3.91 -9.78
C ARG A 93 -8.80 -5.27 -10.15
N TYR A 94 -7.98 -6.31 -10.36
CA TYR A 94 -8.44 -7.61 -10.87
C TYR A 94 -9.23 -7.50 -12.18
N LEU A 95 -8.91 -6.50 -13.00
CA LEU A 95 -9.59 -6.28 -14.27
C LEU A 95 -9.11 -7.29 -15.31
N GLY A 96 -10.07 -7.97 -15.93
CA GLY A 96 -9.80 -8.96 -16.96
C GLY A 96 -9.13 -10.24 -16.43
N PRO A 97 -8.70 -11.13 -17.33
CA PRO A 97 -8.00 -12.35 -16.94
C PRO A 97 -6.68 -12.03 -16.25
N ARG A 98 -6.26 -12.92 -15.34
CA ARG A 98 -4.97 -12.81 -14.68
C ARG A 98 -3.85 -12.88 -15.72
N PRO A 99 -2.91 -11.91 -15.74
CA PRO A 99 -1.74 -12.01 -16.59
C PRO A 99 -0.92 -13.25 -16.28
N ASP A 100 -0.49 -13.97 -17.30
CA ASP A 100 0.40 -15.12 -17.20
C ASP A 100 1.85 -14.73 -17.52
N GLY A 101 2.79 -15.61 -17.16
CA GLY A 101 4.19 -15.48 -17.55
C GLY A 101 5.03 -14.42 -16.83
N LEU A 102 4.42 -13.48 -16.09
CA LEU A 102 5.18 -12.44 -15.37
C LEU A 102 6.14 -13.03 -14.33
N LYS A 103 7.38 -12.53 -14.35
CA LYS A 103 8.48 -12.95 -13.48
C LYS A 103 8.81 -11.92 -12.40
N PRO A 104 9.61 -12.29 -11.38
CA PRO A 104 10.06 -11.36 -10.34
C PRO A 104 10.56 -10.01 -10.88
N ASP A 105 11.41 -10.02 -11.90
CA ASP A 105 11.98 -8.79 -12.48
C ASP A 105 10.92 -7.89 -13.14
N ASP A 106 9.90 -8.46 -13.78
CA ASP A 106 8.79 -7.69 -14.33
C ASP A 106 8.03 -6.96 -13.22
N HIS A 107 7.76 -7.68 -12.12
CA HIS A 107 7.09 -7.10 -10.96
C HIS A 107 7.96 -6.05 -10.26
N LEU A 108 9.28 -6.22 -10.17
CA LEU A 108 10.20 -5.24 -9.60
C LEU A 108 10.25 -3.95 -10.42
N ARG A 109 10.27 -4.06 -11.75
CA ARG A 109 10.18 -2.90 -12.63
C ARG A 109 8.87 -2.12 -12.40
N ILE A 110 7.74 -2.82 -12.40
CA ILE A 110 6.42 -2.19 -12.14
C ILE A 110 6.37 -1.60 -10.73
N TYR A 111 6.90 -2.31 -9.73
CA TYR A 111 6.98 -1.83 -8.35
C TYR A 111 7.71 -0.49 -8.26
N LYS A 112 8.89 -0.37 -8.88
CA LYS A 112 9.67 0.87 -8.92
C LYS A 112 8.92 2.02 -9.60
N GLU A 113 8.27 1.75 -10.72
CA GLU A 113 7.43 2.73 -11.43
C GLU A 113 6.27 3.23 -10.53
N GLN A 114 5.60 2.32 -9.82
CA GLN A 114 4.52 2.68 -8.89
C GLN A 114 5.01 3.46 -7.67
N LEU A 115 6.20 3.14 -7.14
CA LEU A 115 6.79 3.90 -6.03
C LEU A 115 7.18 5.32 -6.43
N GLN A 116 7.58 5.56 -7.68
CA GLN A 116 7.80 6.92 -8.18
C GLN A 116 6.52 7.76 -8.12
N LEU A 117 5.38 7.17 -8.49
CA LEU A 117 4.07 7.80 -8.39
C LEU A 117 3.65 8.01 -6.93
N ALA A 118 3.85 7.01 -6.06
CA ALA A 118 3.54 7.16 -4.63
C ALA A 118 4.37 8.27 -3.97
N LYS A 119 5.64 8.42 -4.39
CA LYS A 119 6.53 9.48 -3.91
C LYS A 119 6.05 10.87 -4.30
N SER A 120 5.52 11.05 -5.52
CA SER A 120 4.97 12.35 -5.96
C SER A 120 3.73 12.76 -5.16
N LEU A 121 2.98 11.79 -4.62
CA LEU A 121 1.85 12.01 -3.72
C LEU A 121 2.23 12.27 -2.26
N ARG A 122 3.52 12.28 -1.93
CA ARG A 122 4.01 12.33 -0.53
C ARG A 122 3.31 11.26 0.32
N ALA A 123 3.30 10.02 -0.16
CA ALA A 123 2.61 8.92 0.53
C ALA A 123 3.06 8.81 2.00
N TYR A 124 2.06 8.73 2.89
CA TYR A 124 2.25 8.49 4.32
C TYR A 124 2.75 7.06 4.56
N LYS A 125 2.06 6.09 3.95
CA LYS A 125 2.44 4.68 3.83
C LYS A 125 2.11 4.21 2.41
N VAL A 126 2.79 3.16 1.97
CA VAL A 126 2.47 2.47 0.71
C VAL A 126 2.06 1.05 1.06
N ASN A 127 0.86 0.64 0.67
CA ASN A 127 0.40 -0.73 0.75
C ASN A 127 0.59 -1.40 -0.62
N ALA A 128 1.35 -2.49 -0.67
CA ALA A 128 1.77 -3.11 -1.92
C ALA A 128 1.16 -4.51 -2.10
N GLN A 129 0.19 -4.61 -3.01
CA GLN A 129 -0.30 -5.89 -3.52
C GLN A 129 0.68 -6.44 -4.56
N SER A 130 1.58 -7.29 -4.08
CA SER A 130 2.86 -7.54 -4.72
C SER A 130 3.21 -9.02 -4.84
N GLY A 131 4.03 -9.36 -5.84
CA GLY A 131 4.38 -10.75 -6.14
C GLY A 131 3.22 -11.59 -6.69
N CYS A 132 3.44 -12.90 -6.78
CA CYS A 132 2.57 -13.86 -7.45
C CYS A 132 2.54 -15.18 -6.66
N ASP A 133 1.35 -15.67 -6.31
CA ASP A 133 1.22 -16.93 -5.56
C ASP A 133 1.68 -18.19 -6.33
N ALA A 134 1.73 -18.12 -7.66
CA ALA A 134 2.18 -19.21 -8.53
C ALA A 134 3.70 -19.38 -8.59
N TRP A 135 4.48 -18.43 -8.09
CA TRP A 135 5.95 -18.51 -8.09
C TRP A 135 6.47 -19.53 -7.09
N SER A 136 7.67 -20.06 -7.36
CA SER A 136 8.46 -20.81 -6.39
C SER A 136 8.83 -19.97 -5.16
N LEU A 137 9.29 -20.61 -4.09
CA LEU A 137 9.81 -19.90 -2.91
C LEU A 137 10.99 -19.01 -3.29
N GLU A 138 11.92 -19.53 -4.09
CA GLU A 138 13.12 -18.81 -4.54
C GLU A 138 12.76 -17.54 -5.34
N GLU A 139 11.81 -17.63 -6.27
CA GLU A 139 11.31 -16.47 -7.01
C GLU A 139 10.66 -15.43 -6.09
N CYS A 140 9.86 -15.84 -5.10
CA CYS A 140 9.28 -14.92 -4.12
C CYS A 140 10.36 -14.25 -3.26
N VAL A 141 11.37 -14.99 -2.79
CA VAL A 141 12.48 -14.44 -1.98
C VAL A 141 13.32 -13.45 -2.80
N ALA A 142 13.65 -13.80 -4.04
CA ALA A 142 14.37 -12.89 -4.94
C ALA A 142 13.59 -11.60 -5.17
N PHE A 143 12.28 -11.70 -5.39
CA PHE A 143 11.39 -10.54 -5.51
C PHE A 143 11.44 -9.64 -4.27
N TYR A 144 11.19 -10.17 -3.07
CA TYR A 144 11.12 -9.32 -1.86
C TYR A 144 12.49 -8.75 -1.43
N ARG A 145 13.60 -9.43 -1.70
CA ARG A 145 14.93 -8.81 -1.51
C ARG A 145 15.11 -7.62 -2.45
N GLY A 146 14.71 -7.77 -3.71
CA GLY A 146 14.74 -6.67 -4.67
C GLY A 146 13.84 -5.50 -4.29
N THR A 147 12.70 -5.72 -3.63
CA THR A 147 11.84 -4.62 -3.17
C THR A 147 12.50 -3.80 -2.07
N LEU A 148 13.23 -4.44 -1.13
CA LEU A 148 13.99 -3.72 -0.09
C LEU A 148 15.08 -2.83 -0.69
N ASP A 149 15.84 -3.34 -1.67
CA ASP A 149 16.86 -2.55 -2.37
C ASP A 149 16.25 -1.33 -3.06
N ILE A 150 15.09 -1.51 -3.73
CA ILE A 150 14.36 -0.42 -4.38
C ILE A 150 13.83 0.58 -3.35
N ASP A 151 13.30 0.12 -2.21
CA ASP A 151 12.79 0.99 -1.16
C ASP A 151 13.89 1.91 -0.60
N ILE A 152 15.09 1.36 -0.39
CA ILE A 152 16.28 2.13 0.01
C ILE A 152 16.66 3.12 -1.08
N GLU A 153 16.80 2.68 -2.34
CA GLU A 153 17.13 3.53 -3.49
C GLU A 153 16.16 4.72 -3.61
N MET A 154 14.87 4.47 -3.38
CA MET A 154 13.81 5.45 -3.52
C MET A 154 13.66 6.38 -2.30
N GLY A 155 14.33 6.09 -1.19
CA GLY A 155 14.16 6.80 0.09
C GLY A 155 12.81 6.51 0.76
N LEU A 156 12.30 5.30 0.59
CA LEU A 156 11.01 4.82 1.11
C LEU A 156 11.15 3.61 2.06
N ALA A 157 12.37 3.23 2.44
CA ALA A 157 12.61 2.21 3.46
C ALA A 157 11.76 2.46 4.73
N GLY A 158 11.07 1.43 5.21
CA GLY A 158 10.14 1.51 6.35
C GLY A 158 8.77 2.16 6.05
N LYS A 159 8.50 2.63 4.82
CA LYS A 159 7.20 3.18 4.42
C LYS A 159 6.32 2.21 3.65
N VAL A 160 6.91 1.21 3.00
CA VAL A 160 6.17 0.23 2.20
C VAL A 160 5.83 -0.99 3.04
N CYS A 161 4.57 -1.41 2.99
CA CYS A 161 4.07 -2.62 3.60
C CYS A 161 3.56 -3.54 2.49
N HIS A 162 3.98 -4.79 2.47
CA HIS A 162 3.49 -5.76 1.50
C HIS A 162 2.26 -6.49 2.06
N GLU A 163 1.12 -6.36 1.38
CA GLU A 163 -0.15 -6.91 1.86
C GLU A 163 -0.17 -8.45 1.75
N THR A 164 -0.61 -9.13 2.81
CA THR A 164 -1.06 -10.53 2.71
C THR A 164 -2.39 -10.58 1.96
N HIS A 165 -2.33 -10.75 0.64
CA HIS A 165 -3.50 -10.69 -0.23
C HIS A 165 -3.57 -11.89 -1.19
N ARG A 166 -4.78 -12.36 -1.53
CA ARG A 166 -4.98 -13.43 -2.53
C ARG A 166 -4.26 -13.10 -3.85
N ASN A 167 -3.79 -14.14 -4.55
CA ASN A 167 -2.96 -14.05 -5.75
C ASN A 167 -1.53 -13.51 -5.55
N ARG A 168 -1.12 -13.19 -4.32
CA ARG A 168 0.22 -12.68 -3.98
C ARG A 168 1.06 -13.73 -3.28
N CYS A 169 2.40 -13.55 -3.33
CA CYS A 169 3.35 -14.51 -2.74
C CYS A 169 3.04 -14.82 -1.26
N MET A 170 2.58 -13.82 -0.50
CA MET A 170 2.27 -13.92 0.94
C MET A 170 0.80 -14.23 1.26
N PHE A 171 -0.02 -14.67 0.29
CA PHE A 171 -1.41 -15.05 0.56
C PHE A 171 -1.55 -16.17 1.59
N ASN A 172 -0.67 -17.17 1.49
CA ASN A 172 -0.67 -18.31 2.40
C ASN A 172 0.26 -18.02 3.58
N PRO A 173 -0.21 -18.15 4.84
CA PRO A 173 0.58 -17.78 6.02
C PRO A 173 1.85 -18.64 6.20
N TYR A 174 1.83 -19.91 5.79
CA TYR A 174 3.03 -20.77 5.87
C TYR A 174 4.07 -20.34 4.85
N LYS A 175 3.67 -20.09 3.59
CA LYS A 175 4.59 -19.57 2.57
C LYS A 175 5.11 -18.19 2.94
N ALA A 176 4.26 -17.31 3.49
CA ALA A 176 4.68 -16.00 3.99
C ALA A 176 5.74 -16.13 5.08
N ARG A 177 5.55 -17.02 6.06
CA ARG A 177 6.55 -17.31 7.09
C ARG A 177 7.88 -17.78 6.49
N GLU A 178 7.86 -18.72 5.55
CA GLU A 178 9.09 -19.20 4.90
C GLU A 178 9.80 -18.07 4.14
N ILE A 179 9.06 -17.21 3.43
CA ILE A 179 9.62 -16.02 2.76
C ILE A 179 10.30 -15.11 3.79
N LEU A 180 9.62 -14.78 4.90
CA LEU A 180 10.15 -13.90 5.94
C LEU A 180 11.40 -14.45 6.62
N TYR A 181 11.57 -15.77 6.73
CA TYR A 181 12.85 -16.34 7.21
C TYR A 181 14.03 -16.14 6.26
N HIS A 182 13.77 -15.85 4.98
CA HIS A 182 14.80 -15.67 3.95
C HIS A 182 15.00 -14.21 3.53
N VAL A 183 14.09 -13.30 3.86
CA VAL A 183 14.14 -11.88 3.52
C VAL A 183 14.48 -11.09 4.79
N PRO A 184 15.59 -10.33 4.81
CA PRO A 184 16.01 -9.59 6.00
C PRO A 184 15.05 -8.44 6.36
N GLU A 185 15.07 -8.02 7.63
CA GLU A 185 14.42 -6.80 8.14
C GLU A 185 15.20 -5.54 7.79
#